data_AF-A0A7S7ZBX8-F1
#
_entry.id   AF-A0A7S7ZBX8-F1
#
_cell.length_a   1.000
_cell.length_b   1.000
_cell.length_c   1.000
_cell.angle_alpha   90.00
_cell.angle_beta   90.00
_cell.angle_gamma   90.00
#
_symmetry.space_group_name_H-M   'P 1'
#
loop_
_entity.id
_entity.type
_entity.pdbx_description
1 polymer ?
#
loop_
_entity_poly.entity_id
_entity_poly.type
_entity_poly.pdbx_seq_one_letter_code
_entity_poly.pdbx_strand_id
1 'polypeptide(L)'
;MREVTDTNYLMFPELKEYLSKPYNCVVLTDLVIMETLRIGDLESVCRQLEPLTQHPKQVIVLKTTHAVAGLRRRRRRGLQRRRVHRVQTQGFAAWCEKLDLARKGDKELVKQFVAKCERASADLADLAMGQETFAANLAEHAKHYSEAELKILRKNEPITPELLKKIKGHIVDLAGALFDAHPSFKKRPAVKHLPNAFVFRYAISGYVVALRRIKEGGANEASAEKIRNDLIDAMIVAHATYFDGSRARIKKQKRYTKRHASCSSTSMTRSRRLRETHQPLKEPWSSRKRTLQATFRFESARICRS
;
A
#
# COMPACT_ATOMS: atom_id res chain seq x y z
N MET A 1 -5.16 -9.73 17.37
CA MET A 1 -4.41 -9.62 16.10
C MET A 1 -4.44 -8.18 15.62
N ARG A 2 -3.53 -7.77 14.73
CA ARG A 2 -3.52 -6.44 14.11
C ARG A 2 -3.58 -6.58 12.60
N GLU A 3 -4.66 -6.15 11.99
CA GLU A 3 -4.86 -6.30 10.55
C GLU A 3 -5.06 -4.95 9.88
N VAL A 4 -4.39 -4.74 8.74
CA VAL A 4 -4.55 -3.52 7.95
C VAL A 4 -5.85 -3.61 7.15
N THR A 5 -6.69 -2.61 7.27
CA THR A 5 -7.98 -2.55 6.57
C THR A 5 -7.84 -1.76 5.26
N ASP A 6 -8.66 -2.11 4.28
CA ASP A 6 -8.94 -1.32 3.07
C ASP A 6 -10.29 -0.60 3.23
N THR A 7 -10.47 0.55 2.58
CA THR A 7 -11.69 1.35 2.54
C THR A 7 -12.91 0.52 2.19
N ASN A 8 -12.76 -0.41 1.23
CA ASN A 8 -13.86 -1.32 0.88
C ASN A 8 -14.30 -2.17 2.07
N TYR A 9 -13.37 -2.64 2.91
CA TYR A 9 -13.67 -3.55 4.02
C TYR A 9 -14.43 -2.86 5.18
N LEU A 10 -14.41 -1.53 5.25
CA LEU A 10 -15.03 -0.76 6.34
C LEU A 10 -16.55 -0.99 6.48
N MET A 11 -17.25 -1.23 5.39
CA MET A 11 -18.70 -1.40 5.37
C MET A 11 -19.17 -2.85 5.59
N PHE A 12 -18.26 -3.79 5.77
CA PHE A 12 -18.60 -5.21 5.77
C PHE A 12 -18.95 -5.73 7.17
N PRO A 13 -19.99 -6.58 7.31
CA PRO A 13 -20.37 -7.17 8.59
C PRO A 13 -19.22 -7.94 9.27
N GLU A 14 -18.33 -8.55 8.48
CA GLU A 14 -17.17 -9.29 8.97
C GLU A 14 -16.19 -8.41 9.76
N LEU A 15 -16.21 -7.08 9.56
CA LEU A 15 -15.44 -6.15 10.38
C LEU A 15 -16.03 -6.00 11.79
N LYS A 16 -17.36 -5.93 11.91
CA LYS A 16 -18.06 -5.91 13.21
C LYS A 16 -17.79 -7.20 13.97
N GLU A 17 -17.88 -8.35 13.29
CA GLU A 17 -17.53 -9.65 13.88
C GLU A 17 -16.05 -9.69 14.33
N TYR A 18 -15.13 -9.18 13.50
CA TYR A 18 -13.71 -9.11 13.86
C TYR A 18 -13.45 -8.27 15.12
N LEU A 19 -14.13 -7.12 15.22
CA LEU A 19 -13.98 -6.16 16.32
C LEU A 19 -14.72 -6.57 17.59
N SER A 20 -15.72 -7.47 17.51
CA SER A 20 -16.36 -8.06 18.69
C SER A 20 -15.37 -8.72 19.66
N LYS A 21 -14.21 -9.15 19.15
CA LYS A 21 -13.11 -9.73 19.93
C LYS A 21 -12.19 -8.62 20.47
N PRO A 22 -12.08 -8.41 21.78
CA PRO A 22 -11.40 -7.23 22.36
C PRO A 22 -9.88 -7.18 22.08
N TYR A 23 -9.26 -8.30 21.75
CA TYR A 23 -7.82 -8.40 21.42
C TYR A 23 -7.51 -8.14 19.93
N ASN A 24 -8.54 -7.93 19.10
CA ASN A 24 -8.37 -7.60 17.70
C ASN A 24 -8.29 -6.09 17.52
N CYS A 25 -7.38 -5.65 16.66
CA CYS A 25 -7.22 -4.26 16.31
C CYS A 25 -7.19 -4.07 14.79
N VAL A 26 -7.87 -3.03 14.34
CA VAL A 26 -7.82 -2.57 12.96
C VAL A 26 -6.70 -1.54 12.83
N VAL A 27 -5.90 -1.67 11.77
CA VAL A 27 -4.83 -0.74 11.45
C VAL A 27 -5.26 0.10 10.25
N LEU A 28 -5.39 1.41 10.45
CA LEU A 28 -5.75 2.37 9.42
C LEU A 28 -4.52 3.05 8.85
N THR A 29 -4.39 3.01 7.52
CA THR A 29 -3.44 3.84 6.79
C THR A 29 -4.03 5.24 6.58
N ASP A 30 -3.17 6.21 6.28
CA ASP A 30 -3.63 7.52 5.81
C ASP A 30 -4.42 7.41 4.49
N LEU A 31 -4.06 6.45 3.63
CA LEU A 31 -4.76 6.20 2.37
C LEU A 31 -6.24 5.85 2.57
N VAL A 32 -6.56 4.98 3.53
CA VAL A 32 -7.95 4.60 3.84
C VAL A 32 -8.77 5.80 4.30
N ILE A 33 -8.19 6.63 5.18
CA ILE A 33 -8.85 7.85 5.64
C ILE A 33 -9.06 8.83 4.48
N MET A 34 -8.05 9.01 3.61
CA MET A 34 -8.18 9.88 2.45
C MET A 34 -9.25 9.39 1.48
N GLU A 35 -9.31 8.09 1.20
CA GLU A 35 -10.34 7.52 0.32
C GLU A 35 -11.75 7.64 0.91
N THR A 36 -11.92 7.43 2.22
CA THR A 36 -13.18 7.66 2.92
C THR A 36 -13.59 9.13 2.82
N LEU A 37 -12.69 10.07 3.10
CA LEU A 37 -12.98 11.51 3.06
C LEU A 37 -13.22 12.05 1.65
N ARG A 38 -12.64 11.44 0.61
CA ARG A 38 -12.85 11.82 -0.79
C ARG A 38 -14.32 11.78 -1.21
N ILE A 39 -15.13 10.94 -0.56
CA ILE A 39 -16.57 10.84 -0.84
C ILE A 39 -17.26 12.19 -0.58
N GLY A 40 -16.70 13.02 0.32
CA GLY A 40 -17.14 14.39 0.55
C GLY A 40 -18.42 14.54 1.36
N ASP A 41 -19.25 13.50 1.41
CA ASP A 41 -20.50 13.47 2.18
C ASP A 41 -20.28 12.99 3.62
N LEU A 42 -20.69 13.82 4.59
CA LEU A 42 -20.55 13.55 6.01
C LEU A 42 -21.30 12.31 6.46
N GLU A 43 -22.52 12.10 5.96
CA GLU A 43 -23.33 10.94 6.33
C GLU A 43 -22.70 9.65 5.83
N SER A 44 -22.24 9.63 4.58
CA SER A 44 -21.52 8.50 4.01
C SER A 44 -20.23 8.18 4.75
N VAL A 45 -19.46 9.19 5.17
CA VAL A 45 -18.26 8.99 5.99
C VAL A 45 -18.61 8.42 7.36
N CYS A 46 -19.62 8.97 8.04
CA CYS A 46 -20.07 8.47 9.34
C CYS A 46 -20.50 7.00 9.25
N ARG A 47 -21.28 6.67 8.22
CA ARG A 47 -21.73 5.31 7.94
C ARG A 47 -20.57 4.35 7.67
N GLN A 48 -19.56 4.78 6.89
CA GLN A 48 -18.36 3.96 6.63
C GLN A 48 -17.53 3.68 7.88
N LEU A 49 -17.44 4.66 8.77
CA LEU A 49 -16.62 4.55 9.96
C LEU A 49 -17.39 3.95 11.16
N GLU A 50 -18.70 3.73 11.04
CA GLU A 50 -19.57 3.24 12.12
C GLU A 50 -19.00 2.02 12.87
N PRO A 51 -18.46 0.97 12.23
CA PRO A 51 -17.87 -0.15 12.97
C PRO A 51 -16.65 0.25 13.81
N LEU A 52 -15.91 1.28 13.37
CA LEU A 52 -14.73 1.76 14.07
C LEU A 52 -15.11 2.71 15.22
N THR A 53 -16.17 3.51 15.07
CA THR A 53 -16.66 4.40 16.14
C THR A 53 -17.25 3.61 17.31
N GLN A 54 -17.76 2.40 17.06
CA GLN A 54 -18.22 1.46 18.10
C GLN A 54 -17.05 0.82 18.88
N HIS A 55 -15.87 0.74 18.27
CA HIS A 55 -14.69 0.08 18.85
C HIS A 55 -13.43 0.96 18.79
N PRO A 56 -13.45 2.22 19.27
CA PRO A 56 -12.39 3.18 18.99
C PRO A 56 -11.05 2.83 19.65
N LYS A 57 -11.07 2.09 20.77
CA LYS A 57 -9.88 1.58 21.46
C LYS A 57 -9.16 0.46 20.68
N GLN A 58 -9.83 -0.14 19.70
CA GLN A 58 -9.29 -1.20 18.84
C GLN A 58 -8.75 -0.65 17.51
N VAL A 59 -8.68 0.67 17.34
CA VAL A 59 -8.17 1.31 16.13
C VAL A 59 -6.74 1.79 16.33
N ILE A 60 -5.86 1.41 15.40
CA ILE A 60 -4.46 1.83 15.34
C ILE A 60 -4.28 2.68 14.10
N VAL A 61 -3.99 3.97 14.28
CA VAL A 61 -3.74 4.90 13.16
C VAL A 61 -2.26 4.91 12.84
N LEU A 62 -1.91 4.71 11.56
CA LEU A 62 -0.53 4.81 11.10
C LEU A 62 -0.14 6.25 10.77
N LYS A 63 1.17 6.50 10.80
CA LYS A 63 1.76 7.70 10.20
C LYS A 63 1.49 7.69 8.70
N THR A 64 1.57 8.88 8.11
CA THR A 64 1.42 9.07 6.68
C THR A 64 2.35 8.15 5.88
N THR A 65 1.91 7.70 4.72
CA THR A 65 2.65 6.81 3.84
C THR A 65 4.02 7.42 3.50
N HIS A 66 4.08 8.74 3.26
CA HIS A 66 5.35 9.46 3.09
C HIS A 66 6.26 9.37 4.32
N ALA A 67 5.75 9.68 5.52
CA ALA A 67 6.55 9.62 6.73
C ALA A 67 7.06 8.19 7.01
N VAL A 68 6.25 7.20 6.68
CA VAL A 68 6.59 5.78 6.79
C VAL A 68 7.64 5.35 5.75
N ALA A 69 7.53 5.84 4.51
CA ALA A 69 8.50 5.63 3.45
C ALA A 69 9.88 6.17 3.84
N GLY A 70 9.94 7.34 4.48
CA GLY A 70 11.17 7.97 4.97
C GLY A 70 11.81 7.33 6.21
N LEU A 71 11.24 6.28 6.81
CA LEU A 71 11.80 5.64 8.00
C LEU A 71 13.13 4.91 7.69
N ARG A 72 14.25 5.60 7.87
CA ARG A 72 15.61 5.03 7.78
C ARG A 72 15.89 4.09 8.95
N ARG A 73 15.76 2.76 8.80
CA ARG A 73 16.09 1.86 9.93
C ARG A 73 16.69 0.51 9.52
N ARG A 74 17.79 0.18 10.22
CA ARG A 74 18.54 -1.08 10.14
C ARG A 74 17.93 -2.21 10.98
N ARG A 75 17.14 -1.89 12.03
CA ARG A 75 16.71 -2.86 13.06
C ARG A 75 15.28 -3.36 12.85
N ARG A 76 15.09 -4.68 12.90
CA ARG A 76 13.79 -5.37 12.80
C ARG A 76 12.90 -5.16 14.04
N ARG A 77 13.48 -5.12 15.24
CA ARG A 77 12.72 -4.95 16.50
C ARG A 77 11.92 -3.64 16.49
N GLY A 78 10.65 -3.68 16.85
CA GLY A 78 9.77 -2.52 17.00
C GLY A 78 9.30 -1.86 15.70
N LEU A 79 9.34 -2.58 14.58
CA LEU A 79 9.02 -2.01 13.25
C LEU A 79 7.56 -1.56 13.13
N GLN A 80 6.62 -2.33 13.66
CA GLN A 80 5.20 -1.95 13.76
C GLN A 80 5.03 -0.68 14.61
N ARG A 81 5.55 -0.68 15.84
CA ARG A 81 5.39 0.43 16.81
C ARG A 81 5.86 1.80 16.26
N ARG A 82 6.87 1.81 15.39
CA ARG A 82 7.39 3.06 14.79
C ARG A 82 6.50 3.64 13.70
N ARG A 83 5.66 2.81 13.08
CA ARG A 83 4.69 3.19 12.05
C ARG A 83 3.41 3.75 12.65
N VAL A 84 3.07 3.35 13.87
CA VAL A 84 1.91 3.88 14.59
C VAL A 84 2.09 5.39 14.86
N HIS A 85 1.07 6.16 14.51
CA HIS A 85 0.94 7.55 14.90
C HIS A 85 0.27 7.62 16.27
N ARG A 86 1.06 7.61 17.35
CA ARG A 86 0.53 7.50 18.72
C ARG A 86 -0.52 8.53 19.07
N VAL A 87 -0.28 9.81 18.73
CA VAL A 87 -1.22 10.90 19.03
C VAL A 87 -2.57 10.68 18.34
N GLN A 88 -2.60 10.40 17.03
CA GLN A 88 -3.83 10.09 16.31
C GLN A 88 -4.50 8.80 16.78
N THR A 89 -3.72 7.77 17.14
CA THR A 89 -4.27 6.53 17.71
C THR A 89 -4.99 6.79 19.03
N GLN A 90 -4.38 7.57 19.93
CA GLN A 90 -4.97 7.94 21.22
C GLN A 90 -6.16 8.89 21.05
N GLY A 91 -6.09 9.81 20.09
CA GLY A 91 -7.15 10.78 19.79
C GLY A 91 -8.27 10.25 18.89
N PHE A 92 -8.26 8.96 18.51
CA PHE A 92 -9.24 8.43 17.57
C PHE A 92 -10.67 8.48 18.12
N ALA A 93 -10.87 8.14 19.40
CA ALA A 93 -12.18 8.22 20.05
C ALA A 93 -12.76 9.65 20.02
N ALA A 94 -11.95 10.64 20.41
CA ALA A 94 -12.33 12.05 20.37
C ALA A 94 -12.63 12.53 18.94
N TRP A 95 -11.92 12.00 17.94
CA TRP A 95 -12.22 12.30 16.54
C TRP A 95 -13.57 11.72 16.10
N CYS A 96 -13.93 10.51 16.54
CA CYS A 96 -15.24 9.92 16.29
C CYS A 96 -16.37 10.75 16.92
N GLU A 97 -16.18 11.25 18.15
CA GLU A 97 -17.14 12.13 18.82
C GLU A 97 -17.34 13.44 18.04
N LYS A 98 -16.24 14.07 17.58
CA LYS A 98 -16.33 15.26 16.71
C LYS A 98 -17.07 15.00 15.41
N LEU A 99 -16.90 13.80 14.82
CA LEU A 99 -17.61 13.42 13.61
C LEU A 99 -19.12 13.31 13.86
N ASP A 100 -19.53 12.75 15.00
CA ASP A 100 -20.94 12.66 15.40
C ASP A 100 -21.55 14.04 15.71
N LEU A 101 -20.79 14.94 16.36
CA LEU A 101 -21.21 16.32 16.59
C LEU A 101 -21.37 17.10 15.27
N ALA A 102 -20.44 16.93 14.32
CA ALA A 102 -20.58 17.49 12.98
C ALA A 102 -21.87 16.98 12.31
N ARG A 103 -22.14 15.67 12.40
CA ARG A 103 -23.35 15.06 11.83
C ARG A 103 -24.64 15.62 12.46
N LYS A 104 -24.59 15.98 13.74
CA LYS A 104 -25.69 16.64 14.47
C LYS A 104 -25.83 18.13 14.16
N GLY A 105 -24.99 18.69 13.29
CA GLY A 105 -25.12 20.07 12.81
C GLY A 105 -24.21 21.10 13.47
N ASP A 106 -23.16 20.69 14.19
CA ASP A 106 -22.13 21.61 14.65
C ASP A 106 -21.44 22.28 13.44
N LYS A 107 -21.73 23.56 13.24
CA LYS A 107 -21.31 24.32 12.05
C LYS A 107 -19.79 24.41 11.90
N GLU A 108 -19.06 24.54 13.01
CA GLU A 108 -17.60 24.67 12.97
C GLU A 108 -16.94 23.33 12.66
N LEU A 109 -17.45 22.24 13.24
CA LEU A 109 -16.98 20.90 12.93
C LEU A 109 -17.34 20.47 11.50
N VAL A 110 -18.50 20.87 10.98
CA VAL A 110 -18.87 20.68 9.57
C VAL A 110 -17.89 21.41 8.66
N LYS A 111 -17.55 22.68 8.95
CA LYS A 111 -16.55 23.44 8.18
C LYS A 111 -15.18 22.76 8.20
N GLN A 112 -14.73 22.29 9.36
CA GLN A 112 -13.48 21.54 9.48
C GLN A 112 -13.52 20.21 8.72
N PHE A 113 -14.65 19.53 8.69
CA PHE A 113 -14.85 18.31 7.91
C PHE A 113 -14.72 18.58 6.41
N VAL A 114 -15.41 19.60 5.88
CA VAL A 114 -15.34 19.99 4.47
C VAL A 114 -13.90 20.29 4.05
N ALA A 115 -13.18 21.08 4.85
CA ALA A 115 -11.76 21.38 4.58
C ALA A 115 -10.88 20.12 4.54
N LYS A 116 -11.18 19.09 5.35
CA LYS A 116 -10.49 17.80 5.32
C LYS A 116 -10.83 17.00 4.06
N CYS A 117 -12.08 17.02 3.61
CA CYS A 117 -12.51 16.37 2.36
C CYS A 117 -11.86 17.00 1.13
N GLU A 118 -11.81 18.34 1.07
CA GLU A 118 -11.11 19.09 0.03
C GLU A 118 -9.62 18.72 0.01
N ARG A 119 -8.97 18.70 1.18
CA ARG A 119 -7.56 18.33 1.28
C ARG A 119 -7.31 16.88 0.86
N ALA A 120 -8.13 15.94 1.30
CA ALA A 120 -8.01 14.53 0.91
C ALA A 120 -8.18 14.35 -0.60
N SER A 121 -9.10 15.10 -1.21
CA SER A 121 -9.32 15.09 -2.66
C SER A 121 -8.11 15.64 -3.41
N ALA A 122 -7.53 16.75 -2.94
CA ALA A 122 -6.30 17.31 -3.51
C ALA A 122 -5.11 16.35 -3.38
N ASP A 123 -4.91 15.77 -2.19
CA ASP A 123 -3.82 14.81 -1.95
C ASP A 123 -3.97 13.56 -2.87
N LEU A 124 -5.19 13.05 -3.08
CA LEU A 124 -5.41 11.92 -4.00
C LEU A 124 -5.26 12.31 -5.48
N ALA A 125 -5.53 13.56 -5.85
CA ALA A 125 -5.29 14.09 -7.19
C ALA A 125 -3.79 14.24 -7.48
N ASP A 126 -3.02 14.79 -6.53
CA ASP A 126 -1.56 14.85 -6.59
C ASP A 126 -0.96 13.45 -6.71
N LEU A 127 -1.54 12.49 -5.96
CA LEU A 127 -1.12 11.10 -6.04
C LEU A 127 -1.37 10.56 -7.45
N ALA A 128 -2.48 10.90 -8.10
CA ALA A 128 -2.77 10.46 -9.47
C ALA A 128 -1.82 11.08 -10.51
N MET A 129 -1.54 12.38 -10.42
CA MET A 129 -0.63 13.08 -11.33
C MET A 129 0.79 12.51 -11.28
N GLY A 130 1.26 12.15 -10.08
CA GLY A 130 2.54 11.45 -9.91
C GLY A 130 2.60 10.06 -10.58
N GLN A 131 1.49 9.54 -11.10
CA GLN A 131 1.34 8.19 -11.65
C GLN A 131 0.93 8.18 -13.12
N GLU A 132 0.77 9.33 -13.79
CA GLU A 132 0.47 9.36 -15.23
C GLU A 132 1.55 8.63 -16.06
N THR A 133 2.79 8.65 -15.58
CA THR A 133 3.87 7.88 -16.21
C THR A 133 3.82 6.38 -15.89
N PHE A 134 3.05 5.93 -14.90
CA PHE A 134 3.00 4.52 -14.49
C PHE A 134 2.50 3.61 -15.61
N ALA A 135 1.46 4.03 -16.36
CA ALA A 135 0.92 3.26 -17.49
C ALA A 135 1.96 3.09 -18.60
N ALA A 136 2.62 4.19 -18.98
CA ALA A 136 3.68 4.18 -19.98
C ALA A 136 4.89 3.36 -19.52
N ASN A 137 5.27 3.48 -18.24
CA ASN A 137 6.34 2.70 -17.64
C ASN A 137 6.02 1.21 -17.60
N LEU A 138 4.74 0.84 -17.43
CA LEU A 138 4.28 -0.53 -17.41
C LEU A 138 4.28 -1.16 -18.81
N ALA A 139 3.83 -0.42 -19.82
CA ALA A 139 3.89 -0.86 -21.22
C ALA A 139 5.34 -1.05 -21.68
N GLU A 140 6.22 -0.11 -21.31
CA GLU A 140 7.66 -0.25 -21.57
C GLU A 140 8.25 -1.46 -20.83
N HIS A 141 7.88 -1.66 -19.56
CA HIS A 141 8.35 -2.82 -18.80
C HIS A 141 7.89 -4.15 -19.38
N ALA A 142 6.70 -4.20 -19.98
CA ALA A 142 6.18 -5.42 -20.61
C ALA A 142 7.07 -5.89 -21.75
N LYS A 143 7.74 -4.97 -22.47
CA LYS A 143 8.67 -5.28 -23.58
C LYS A 143 9.92 -6.05 -23.13
N HIS A 144 10.27 -6.00 -21.84
CA HIS A 144 11.40 -6.76 -21.30
C HIS A 144 11.09 -8.24 -21.09
N TYR A 145 9.83 -8.65 -21.27
CA TYR A 145 9.42 -10.06 -21.22
C TYR A 145 9.29 -10.63 -22.63
N SER A 146 9.84 -11.82 -22.85
CA SER A 146 9.62 -12.55 -24.10
C SER A 146 8.17 -13.03 -24.20
N GLU A 147 7.69 -13.34 -25.40
CA GLU A 147 6.35 -13.90 -25.57
C GLU A 147 6.15 -15.22 -24.80
N ALA A 148 7.21 -16.04 -24.67
CA ALA A 148 7.17 -17.24 -23.84
C ALA A 148 6.97 -16.92 -22.35
N GLU A 149 7.68 -15.91 -21.83
CA GLU A 149 7.51 -15.44 -20.45
C GLU A 149 6.14 -14.81 -20.22
N LEU A 150 5.66 -13.99 -21.17
CA LEU A 150 4.33 -13.41 -21.13
C LEU A 150 3.24 -14.48 -21.16
N LYS A 151 3.42 -15.53 -21.95
CA LYS A 151 2.51 -16.69 -21.99
C LYS A 151 2.45 -17.39 -20.64
N ILE A 152 3.58 -17.62 -19.97
CA ILE A 152 3.63 -18.18 -18.62
C ILE A 152 2.83 -17.30 -17.64
N LEU A 153 3.07 -15.99 -17.66
CA LEU A 153 2.37 -15.03 -16.80
C LEU A 153 0.86 -15.00 -17.08
N ARG A 154 0.46 -14.92 -18.36
CA ARG A 154 -0.93 -14.89 -18.84
C ARG A 154 -1.70 -16.16 -18.46
N LYS A 155 -1.08 -17.34 -18.62
CA LYS A 155 -1.70 -18.64 -18.35
C LYS A 155 -1.62 -19.08 -16.88
N ASN A 156 -0.89 -18.37 -16.03
CA ASN A 156 -0.52 -18.80 -14.67
C ASN A 156 0.21 -20.16 -14.67
N GLU A 157 1.09 -20.38 -15.63
CA GLU A 157 1.97 -21.54 -15.59
C GLU A 157 3.03 -21.36 -14.47
N PRO A 158 3.65 -22.44 -13.99
CA PRO A 158 4.72 -22.35 -13.00
C PRO A 158 5.83 -21.39 -13.45
N ILE A 159 6.21 -20.45 -12.57
CA ILE A 159 7.26 -19.48 -12.85
C ILE A 159 8.61 -20.20 -12.91
N THR A 160 9.32 -20.10 -14.04
CA THR A 160 10.66 -20.68 -14.18
C THR A 160 11.70 -19.95 -13.32
N PRO A 161 12.81 -20.60 -12.94
CA PRO A 161 13.89 -19.95 -12.17
C PRO A 161 14.44 -18.68 -12.84
N GLU A 162 14.53 -18.68 -14.17
CA GLU A 162 15.04 -17.57 -14.99
C GLU A 162 14.07 -16.37 -14.95
N LEU A 163 12.77 -16.64 -15.13
CA LEU A 163 11.74 -15.62 -15.03
C LEU A 163 11.67 -15.03 -13.62
N LEU A 164 11.79 -15.87 -12.58
CA LEU A 164 11.84 -15.42 -11.20
C LEU A 164 13.08 -14.53 -10.94
N LYS A 165 14.24 -14.89 -11.50
CA LYS A 165 15.47 -14.07 -11.40
C LYS A 165 15.26 -12.70 -12.06
N LYS A 166 14.64 -12.65 -13.25
CA LYS A 166 14.28 -11.40 -13.96
C LYS A 166 13.33 -10.53 -13.14
N ILE A 167 12.24 -11.11 -12.62
CA ILE A 167 11.26 -10.42 -11.76
C ILE A 167 11.95 -9.83 -10.51
N LYS A 168 12.83 -10.60 -9.86
CA LYS A 168 13.60 -10.12 -8.69
C LYS A 168 14.50 -8.94 -9.04
N GLY A 169 15.17 -8.99 -10.19
CA GLY A 169 15.99 -7.88 -10.71
C GLY A 169 15.16 -6.61 -10.84
N HIS A 170 14.03 -6.68 -11.54
CA HIS A 170 13.15 -5.54 -11.74
C HIS A 170 12.60 -4.95 -10.44
N ILE A 171 12.25 -5.79 -9.45
CA ILE A 171 11.83 -5.32 -8.11
C ILE A 171 12.95 -4.52 -7.43
N VAL A 172 14.20 -5.00 -7.52
CA VAL A 172 15.36 -4.31 -6.92
C VAL A 172 15.63 -2.98 -7.63
N ASP A 173 15.52 -2.93 -8.96
CA ASP A 173 15.70 -1.72 -9.74
C ASP A 173 14.62 -0.68 -9.43
N LEU A 174 13.35 -1.11 -9.39
CA LEU A 174 12.22 -0.27 -8.98
C LEU A 174 12.43 0.27 -7.56
N ALA A 175 12.81 -0.58 -6.61
CA ALA A 175 13.10 -0.14 -5.26
C ALA A 175 14.25 0.88 -5.23
N GLY A 176 15.32 0.65 -6.00
CA GLY A 176 16.45 1.55 -6.15
C GLY A 176 16.02 2.94 -6.64
N ALA A 177 15.21 2.99 -7.69
CA ALA A 177 14.67 4.24 -8.22
C ALA A 177 13.78 4.98 -7.21
N LEU A 178 12.91 4.25 -6.49
CA LEU A 178 12.07 4.83 -5.45
C LEU A 178 12.90 5.38 -4.28
N PHE A 179 13.98 4.70 -3.88
CA PHE A 179 14.89 5.23 -2.86
C PHE A 179 15.60 6.50 -3.32
N ASP A 180 16.09 6.54 -4.56
CA ASP A 180 16.82 7.70 -5.08
C ASP A 180 15.92 8.94 -5.23
N ALA A 181 14.65 8.73 -5.52
CA ALA A 181 13.68 9.81 -5.65
C ALA A 181 13.17 10.33 -4.30
N HIS A 182 13.17 9.52 -3.25
CA HIS A 182 12.57 9.89 -1.98
C HIS A 182 13.51 10.83 -1.19
N PRO A 183 13.06 12.05 -0.80
CA PRO A 183 13.94 13.09 -0.22
C PRO A 183 14.59 12.67 1.11
N SER A 184 13.91 11.82 1.87
CA SER A 184 14.46 11.24 3.09
C SER A 184 15.63 10.26 2.87
N PHE A 185 16.04 9.86 1.67
CA PHE A 185 17.18 8.95 1.47
C PHE A 185 18.35 9.66 0.80
N LYS A 186 19.47 9.81 1.53
CA LYS A 186 20.75 10.29 0.99
C LYS A 186 21.60 9.16 0.39
N LYS A 187 21.36 7.93 0.85
CA LYS A 187 22.02 6.69 0.41
C LYS A 187 21.01 5.56 0.46
N ARG A 188 21.06 4.65 -0.50
CA ARG A 188 20.22 3.44 -0.53
C ARG A 188 20.49 2.58 0.72
N PRO A 189 19.48 1.92 1.30
CA PRO A 189 19.69 0.99 2.41
C PRO A 189 20.56 -0.21 1.99
N ALA A 190 21.35 -0.75 2.92
CA ALA A 190 22.04 -2.02 2.67
C ALA A 190 21.03 -3.16 2.44
N VAL A 191 21.40 -4.14 1.60
CA VAL A 191 20.53 -5.26 1.18
C VAL A 191 19.85 -5.94 2.38
N LYS A 192 20.61 -6.22 3.45
CA LYS A 192 20.09 -6.84 4.70
C LYS A 192 18.99 -6.04 5.41
N HIS A 193 18.80 -4.78 5.05
CA HIS A 193 17.80 -3.88 5.64
C HIS A 193 16.63 -3.57 4.70
N LEU A 194 16.73 -3.92 3.41
CA LEU A 194 15.67 -3.73 2.43
C LEU A 194 14.33 -4.33 2.90
N PRO A 195 14.27 -5.56 3.46
CA PRO A 195 13.01 -6.13 3.92
C PRO A 195 12.32 -5.33 5.04
N ASN A 196 13.00 -4.38 5.70
CA ASN A 196 12.40 -3.54 6.74
C ASN A 196 11.93 -2.17 6.22
N ALA A 197 12.34 -1.79 5.02
CA ALA A 197 12.03 -0.50 4.41
C ALA A 197 10.67 -0.57 3.71
N PHE A 198 9.80 0.42 3.96
CA PHE A 198 8.48 0.47 3.32
C PHE A 198 8.60 0.52 1.79
N VAL A 199 9.49 1.39 1.29
CA VAL A 199 9.77 1.54 -0.15
C VAL A 199 10.06 0.21 -0.84
N PHE A 200 10.86 -0.68 -0.23
CA PHE A 200 11.16 -1.98 -0.82
C PHE A 200 9.94 -2.91 -0.83
N ARG A 201 9.13 -2.89 0.23
CA ARG A 201 7.90 -3.69 0.28
C ARG A 201 6.84 -3.18 -0.69
N TYR A 202 6.77 -1.87 -0.86
CA TYR A 202 5.96 -1.22 -1.88
C TYR A 202 6.44 -1.57 -3.29
N ALA A 203 7.76 -1.61 -3.53
CA ALA A 203 8.29 -2.07 -4.81
C ALA A 203 7.84 -3.51 -5.12
N ILE A 204 7.85 -4.42 -4.13
CA ILE A 204 7.34 -5.78 -4.31
C ILE A 204 5.85 -5.78 -4.64
N SER A 205 5.00 -5.13 -3.83
CA SER A 205 3.54 -5.15 -4.02
C SER A 205 3.13 -4.44 -5.31
N GLY A 206 3.72 -3.28 -5.60
CA GLY A 206 3.51 -2.54 -6.85
C GLY A 206 3.95 -3.34 -8.08
N TYR A 207 5.05 -4.10 -7.98
CA TYR A 207 5.48 -4.95 -9.08
C TYR A 207 4.54 -6.15 -9.31
N VAL A 208 3.97 -6.72 -8.24
CA VAL A 208 2.94 -7.76 -8.38
C VAL A 208 1.69 -7.22 -9.06
N VAL A 209 1.27 -6.00 -8.72
CA VAL A 209 0.17 -5.28 -9.40
C VAL A 209 0.51 -5.06 -10.88
N ALA A 210 1.73 -4.62 -11.19
CA ALA A 210 2.22 -4.44 -12.56
C ALA A 210 2.17 -5.76 -13.36
N LEU A 211 2.69 -6.86 -12.80
CA LEU A 211 2.64 -8.18 -13.45
C LEU A 211 1.19 -8.63 -13.71
N ARG A 212 0.28 -8.36 -12.77
CA ARG A 212 -1.14 -8.66 -12.96
C ARG A 212 -1.75 -7.84 -14.11
N ARG A 213 -1.35 -6.58 -14.28
CA ARG A 213 -1.81 -5.77 -15.41
C ARG A 213 -1.25 -6.26 -16.74
N ILE A 214 0.04 -6.61 -16.78
CA ILE A 214 0.67 -7.24 -17.96
C ILE A 214 -0.09 -8.52 -18.35
N LYS A 215 -0.47 -9.32 -17.35
CA LYS A 215 -1.29 -10.52 -17.53
C LYS A 215 -2.66 -10.22 -18.14
N GLU A 216 -3.31 -9.13 -17.72
CA GLU A 216 -4.64 -8.72 -18.16
C GLU A 216 -4.64 -8.01 -19.54
N GLY A 217 -3.49 -7.87 -20.20
CA GLY A 217 -3.38 -7.24 -21.53
C GLY A 217 -2.63 -5.90 -21.55
N GLY A 218 -2.09 -5.45 -20.41
CA GLY A 218 -1.30 -4.22 -20.29
C GLY A 218 -2.06 -3.06 -19.64
N ALA A 219 -1.49 -1.86 -19.74
CA ALA A 219 -2.03 -0.64 -19.14
C ALA A 219 -2.95 0.17 -20.08
N ASN A 220 -2.99 -0.20 -21.36
CA ASN A 220 -3.56 0.63 -22.43
C ASN A 220 -5.08 0.85 -22.33
N GLU A 221 -5.79 0.06 -21.51
CA GLU A 221 -7.23 0.16 -21.29
C GLU A 221 -7.60 0.56 -19.85
N ALA A 222 -6.62 0.80 -18.97
CA ALA A 222 -6.91 1.15 -17.58
C ALA A 222 -7.08 2.67 -17.43
N SER A 223 -8.22 3.13 -16.91
CA SER A 223 -8.41 4.53 -16.56
C SER A 223 -7.41 4.99 -15.50
N ALA A 224 -7.08 6.28 -15.49
CA ALA A 224 -6.21 6.88 -14.46
C ALA A 224 -6.70 6.58 -13.03
N GLU A 225 -8.03 6.58 -12.83
CA GLU A 225 -8.64 6.18 -11.56
C GLU A 225 -8.33 4.73 -11.18
N LYS A 226 -8.44 3.79 -12.14
CA LYS A 226 -8.15 2.38 -11.90
C LYS A 226 -6.69 2.16 -11.53
N ILE A 227 -5.78 2.86 -12.20
CA ILE A 227 -4.33 2.83 -11.91
C ILE A 227 -4.05 3.37 -10.52
N ARG A 228 -4.65 4.52 -10.15
CA ARG A 228 -4.52 5.09 -8.81
C ARG A 228 -4.98 4.09 -7.75
N ASN A 229 -6.14 3.47 -7.94
CA ASN A 229 -6.69 2.51 -6.98
C ASN A 229 -5.77 1.29 -6.84
N ASP A 230 -5.24 0.74 -7.94
CA ASP A 230 -4.28 -0.36 -7.88
C ASP A 230 -3.00 -0.01 -7.09
N LEU A 231 -2.55 1.24 -7.18
CA LEU A 231 -1.35 1.70 -6.46
C LEU A 231 -1.63 1.91 -4.98
N ILE A 232 -2.81 2.45 -4.64
CA ILE A 232 -3.30 2.53 -3.27
C ILE A 232 -3.37 1.12 -2.67
N ASP A 233 -3.96 0.16 -3.39
CA ASP A 233 -3.99 -1.25 -2.99
C ASP A 233 -2.58 -1.80 -2.75
N ALA A 234 -1.63 -1.53 -3.65
CA ALA A 234 -0.24 -1.93 -3.47
C ALA A 234 0.41 -1.32 -2.21
N MET A 235 0.12 -0.05 -1.90
CA MET A 235 0.62 0.60 -0.68
C MET A 235 -0.02 0.01 0.58
N ILE A 236 -1.33 -0.25 0.58
CA ILE A 236 -2.05 -0.91 1.67
C ILE A 236 -1.47 -2.31 1.91
N VAL A 237 -1.24 -3.10 0.85
CA VAL A 237 -0.57 -4.40 0.94
C VAL A 237 0.83 -4.25 1.52
N ALA A 238 1.61 -3.26 1.09
CA ALA A 238 2.93 -3.00 1.65
C ALA A 238 2.87 -2.70 3.16
N HIS A 239 1.85 -1.97 3.62
CA HIS A 239 1.59 -1.80 5.05
C HIS A 239 1.23 -3.12 5.74
N ALA A 240 0.34 -3.91 5.15
CA ALA A 240 -0.13 -5.19 5.68
C ALA A 240 0.99 -6.17 5.99
N THR A 241 2.04 -6.21 5.16
CA THR A 241 3.19 -7.08 5.38
C THR A 241 3.93 -6.82 6.70
N TYR A 242 3.73 -5.67 7.36
CA TYR A 242 4.30 -5.37 8.68
C TYR A 242 3.48 -5.91 9.84
N PHE A 243 2.21 -6.22 9.62
CA PHE A 243 1.23 -6.62 10.61
C PHE A 243 0.80 -8.07 10.37
N ASP A 244 -0.27 -8.53 11.02
CA ASP A 244 -0.71 -9.93 10.98
C ASP A 244 -1.48 -10.26 9.68
N GLY A 245 -1.59 -9.29 8.76
CA GLY A 245 -2.25 -9.42 7.47
C GLY A 245 -3.02 -8.16 7.06
N SER A 246 -3.80 -8.29 6.00
CA SER A 246 -4.78 -7.29 5.58
C SER A 246 -6.17 -7.89 5.46
N ARG A 247 -7.19 -7.09 5.81
CA ARG A 247 -8.57 -7.33 5.41
C ARG A 247 -8.90 -6.47 4.21
N ALA A 248 -8.93 -7.13 3.06
CA ALA A 248 -9.43 -6.57 1.82
C ALA A 248 -10.40 -7.56 1.19
N ARG A 249 -11.55 -7.09 0.69
CA ARG A 249 -12.46 -7.94 -0.09
C ARG A 249 -11.99 -7.97 -1.53
N ILE A 250 -10.95 -8.74 -1.82
CA ILE A 250 -10.69 -9.09 -3.22
C ILE A 250 -11.76 -10.13 -3.58
N LYS A 251 -12.69 -9.79 -4.51
CA LYS A 251 -13.63 -10.76 -5.14
C LYS A 251 -12.94 -12.04 -5.67
N LYS A 252 -11.60 -12.07 -5.73
CA LYS A 252 -10.75 -13.15 -6.21
C LYS A 252 -9.81 -13.81 -5.17
N GLN A 253 -9.72 -13.35 -3.90
CA GLN A 253 -8.82 -14.01 -2.91
C GLN A 253 -9.33 -15.41 -2.49
N LYS A 254 -10.66 -15.63 -2.52
CA LYS A 254 -11.26 -16.95 -2.24
C LYS A 254 -10.81 -18.05 -3.23
N ARG A 255 -10.20 -17.71 -4.38
CA ARG A 255 -9.60 -18.69 -5.32
C ARG A 255 -8.16 -19.09 -4.97
N TYR A 256 -7.39 -18.24 -4.27
CA TYR A 256 -5.98 -18.51 -4.00
C TYR A 256 -5.76 -19.28 -2.69
N THR A 257 -6.53 -18.98 -1.64
CA THR A 257 -6.41 -19.70 -0.36
C THR A 257 -6.94 -21.13 -0.42
N LYS A 258 -7.94 -21.43 -1.27
CA LYS A 258 -8.46 -22.80 -1.45
C LYS A 258 -7.52 -23.74 -2.23
N ARG A 259 -6.56 -23.22 -3.02
CA ARG A 259 -5.64 -24.03 -3.84
C ARG A 259 -4.27 -24.28 -3.22
N HIS A 260 -3.83 -23.45 -2.25
CA HIS A 260 -2.54 -23.66 -1.60
C HIS A 260 -2.58 -24.60 -0.39
N ALA A 261 -3.76 -24.86 0.18
CA ALA A 261 -3.92 -25.86 1.23
C ALA A 261 -3.68 -27.31 0.73
N SER A 262 -3.72 -27.54 -0.59
CA SER A 262 -3.48 -28.86 -1.19
C SER A 262 -2.04 -29.09 -1.67
N CYS A 263 -1.13 -28.11 -1.54
CA CYS A 263 0.21 -28.17 -2.14
C CYS A 263 1.36 -28.03 -1.12
N SER A 264 1.05 -27.82 0.16
CA SER A 264 2.05 -27.64 1.23
C SER A 264 2.51 -28.95 1.90
N SER A 265 2.12 -30.12 1.40
CA SER A 265 2.52 -31.41 1.97
C SER A 265 3.76 -32.06 1.34
N THR A 266 4.39 -31.46 0.32
CA THR A 266 5.50 -32.12 -0.37
C THR A 266 6.64 -31.15 -0.69
N SER A 267 7.84 -31.51 -0.24
CA SER A 267 9.18 -30.93 -0.56
C SER A 267 9.76 -29.86 0.38
N MET A 268 10.20 -30.29 1.57
CA MET A 268 11.37 -29.72 2.25
C MET A 268 12.56 -30.67 2.05
N THR A 269 13.46 -30.37 1.11
CA THR A 269 14.87 -30.81 1.22
C THR A 269 15.83 -30.00 0.34
N ARG A 270 16.84 -29.43 1.00
CA ARG A 270 18.22 -29.12 0.54
C ARG A 270 18.43 -28.42 -0.82
N SER A 271 19.13 -27.28 -0.81
CA SER A 271 20.57 -27.24 -1.15
C SER A 271 21.19 -25.84 -1.16
N ARG A 272 22.51 -25.85 -0.97
CA ARG A 272 23.47 -24.79 -0.64
C ARG A 272 23.98 -24.01 -1.86
N ARG A 273 24.28 -22.74 -1.61
CA ARG A 273 25.51 -21.99 -1.96
C ARG A 273 25.92 -21.92 -3.44
N LEU A 274 25.74 -20.74 -4.05
CA LEU A 274 26.64 -20.22 -5.10
C LEU A 274 26.91 -18.72 -4.84
N ARG A 275 28.20 -18.38 -4.75
CA ARG A 275 28.73 -17.03 -4.98
C ARG A 275 29.12 -16.99 -6.46
N GLU A 276 28.84 -15.89 -7.16
CA GLU A 276 29.86 -15.12 -7.90
C GLU A 276 29.25 -14.01 -8.78
N THR A 277 30.03 -12.93 -8.84
CA THR A 277 30.19 -11.91 -9.90
C THR A 277 28.96 -11.22 -10.49
N HIS A 278 28.75 -9.97 -10.06
CA HIS A 278 27.90 -9.00 -10.75
C HIS A 278 28.77 -8.05 -11.60
N GLN A 279 28.61 -8.11 -12.92
CA GLN A 279 28.90 -6.98 -13.82
C GLN A 279 27.65 -6.08 -13.88
N PRO A 280 27.79 -4.75 -13.79
CA PRO A 280 26.65 -3.83 -13.88
C PRO A 280 26.32 -3.56 -15.36
N LEU A 281 25.10 -3.91 -15.78
CA LEU A 281 24.47 -3.36 -16.97
C LEU A 281 24.20 -1.86 -16.73
N LYS A 282 24.91 -1.01 -17.47
CA LYS A 282 24.73 0.43 -17.48
C LYS A 282 23.68 0.79 -18.52
N GLU A 283 22.53 1.30 -18.07
CA GLU A 283 21.85 2.50 -18.61
C GLU A 283 20.66 2.87 -17.72
N PRO A 284 20.39 4.17 -17.45
CA PRO A 284 19.81 4.56 -16.17
C PRO A 284 18.35 5.03 -16.25
N TRP A 285 17.61 4.75 -15.17
CA TRP A 285 16.37 5.42 -14.72
C TRP A 285 16.53 6.94 -14.44
N SER A 286 17.57 7.60 -14.95
CA SER A 286 18.01 8.93 -14.55
C SER A 286 17.13 10.09 -15.05
N SER A 287 16.28 9.87 -16.04
CA SER A 287 15.39 10.91 -16.59
C SER A 287 14.09 11.14 -15.79
N ARG A 288 13.84 10.39 -14.70
CA ARG A 288 12.52 10.33 -14.02
C ARG A 288 12.50 10.82 -12.56
N LYS A 289 13.46 11.66 -12.14
CA LYS A 289 13.53 12.16 -10.74
C LYS A 289 12.33 13.02 -10.32
N ARG A 290 11.66 13.74 -11.24
CA ARG A 290 10.53 14.65 -10.90
C ARG A 290 9.25 13.89 -10.56
N THR A 291 8.94 12.79 -11.27
CA THR A 291 7.68 12.05 -11.11
C THR A 291 7.64 11.21 -9.83
N LEU A 292 8.75 10.58 -9.47
CA LEU A 292 8.85 9.79 -8.23
C LEU A 292 8.94 10.65 -6.96
N GLN A 293 9.36 11.93 -7.08
CA GLN A 293 9.29 12.89 -5.97
C GLN A 293 7.84 13.27 -5.63
N ALA A 294 6.94 13.34 -6.61
CA ALA A 294 5.52 13.63 -6.39
C ALA A 294 4.81 12.50 -5.61
N THR A 295 5.15 11.23 -5.88
CA THR A 295 4.59 10.07 -5.14
C THR A 295 4.86 10.12 -3.64
N PHE A 296 5.92 10.81 -3.22
CA PHE A 296 6.31 10.89 -1.80
C PHE A 296 6.18 12.29 -1.21
N ARG A 297 5.90 13.37 -1.94
CA ARG A 297 5.64 14.69 -1.33
C ARG A 297 4.20 14.76 -0.81
N PHE A 298 3.93 14.08 0.29
CA PHE A 298 2.65 14.19 1.01
C PHE A 298 2.87 14.68 2.44
N GLU A 299 2.29 15.84 2.75
CA GLU A 299 2.38 16.50 4.03
C GLU A 299 1.04 16.37 4.78
N SER A 300 0.60 15.15 5.09
CA SER A 300 -0.68 14.89 5.79
C SER A 300 -0.61 15.17 7.30
N ALA A 301 0.12 16.21 7.72
CA ALA A 301 0.37 16.52 9.14
C ALA A 301 -0.82 17.18 9.87
N ARG A 302 -1.95 17.48 9.21
CA ARG A 302 -3.06 18.24 9.82
C ARG A 302 -4.43 17.55 9.85
N ILE A 303 -4.61 16.36 9.25
CA ILE A 303 -5.93 15.71 9.14
C ILE A 303 -6.59 15.42 10.52
N CYS A 304 -5.83 15.36 11.61
CA CYS A 304 -6.35 15.20 12.97
C CYS A 304 -5.81 16.24 13.99
N ARG A 305 -5.23 17.36 13.56
CA ARG A 305 -4.81 18.44 14.48
C ARG A 305 -5.77 19.61 14.41
N SER A 306 -6.90 19.45 15.09
CA SER A 306 -7.73 20.50 15.71
C SER A 306 -8.86 19.82 16.46
#